data_AF-A0A6I9Z4F9-F1
#
_entry.id   AF-A0A6I9Z4F9-F1
#
_cell.length_a   1.000
_cell.length_b   1.000
_cell.length_c   1.000
_cell.angle_alpha   90.00
_cell.angle_beta   90.00
_cell.angle_gamma   90.00
#
_symmetry.space_group_name_H-M   'P 1'
#
loop_
_entity.id
_entity.type
_entity.pdbx_description
1 polymer ?
#
loop_
_entity_poly.entity_id
_entity_poly.type
_entity_poly.pdbx_seq_one_letter_code
_entity_poly.pdbx_strand_id
1 'polypeptide(L)'
;MNVAEEFYKKDKHQITKPECLQETYDLCIDALGQKMLTYLFQSDEYHIACISEFRAQLKTFEEELPQVIRLAIGRILKDHEQLLAESTEQIRGHLQDQLKKWTAIKDKNMAQLHTSLGHPDNIPVLEALCQKEEKRQAEQVESILICTKRLECLGSTFREFMKKDDVGRISERN
;
A
#
# COMPACT_ATOMS: atom_id res chain seq x y z
N MET A 1 -13.03 -18.52 24.37
CA MET A 1 -13.45 -18.85 25.76
C MET A 1 -13.68 -17.51 26.45
N ASN A 2 -14.89 -17.26 26.96
CA ASN A 2 -15.31 -15.92 27.39
C ASN A 2 -14.61 -15.53 28.71
N VAL A 3 -14.03 -14.33 28.80
CA VAL A 3 -13.38 -13.81 30.02
C VAL A 3 -14.32 -13.89 31.23
N ALA A 4 -15.63 -13.73 31.01
CA ALA A 4 -16.65 -13.92 32.03
C ALA A 4 -16.69 -15.37 32.56
N GLU A 5 -16.56 -16.38 31.70
CA GLU A 5 -16.54 -17.78 32.13
C GLU A 5 -15.28 -18.13 32.93
N GLU A 6 -14.14 -17.52 32.64
CA GLU A 6 -12.92 -17.73 33.42
C GLU A 6 -12.98 -17.08 34.80
N PHE A 7 -13.61 -15.90 34.92
CA PHE A 7 -13.84 -15.23 36.19
C PHE A 7 -14.71 -16.09 37.13
N TYR A 8 -15.84 -16.59 36.65
CA TYR A 8 -16.74 -17.44 37.45
C TYR A 8 -16.20 -18.86 37.72
N LYS A 9 -15.21 -19.33 36.95
CA LYS A 9 -14.55 -20.63 37.21
C LYS A 9 -13.41 -20.53 38.22
N LYS A 10 -12.69 -19.41 38.27
CA LYS A 10 -11.56 -19.21 39.20
C LYS A 10 -12.03 -18.98 40.65
N ASP A 11 -13.19 -18.38 40.84
CA ASP A 11 -13.76 -18.10 42.16
C ASP A 11 -15.02 -18.93 42.47
N LYS A 12 -14.92 -20.27 42.35
CA LYS A 12 -15.77 -21.14 43.17
C LYS A 12 -15.32 -21.03 44.62
N HIS A 13 -15.62 -19.89 45.25
CA HIS A 13 -15.72 -19.85 46.69
C HIS A 13 -16.67 -20.99 47.06
N GLN A 14 -16.22 -21.93 47.90
CA GLN A 14 -17.17 -22.78 48.60
C GLN A 14 -18.26 -21.84 49.13
N ILE A 15 -19.53 -22.19 48.96
CA ILE A 15 -20.60 -21.47 49.65
C ILE A 15 -20.33 -21.75 51.12
N THR A 16 -19.43 -20.99 51.73
CA THR A 16 -19.10 -21.07 53.13
C THR A 16 -20.36 -20.57 53.79
N LYS A 17 -21.20 -21.52 54.22
CA LYS A 17 -22.25 -21.26 55.19
C LYS A 17 -21.61 -20.36 56.26
N PRO A 18 -22.15 -19.16 56.54
CA PRO A 18 -21.57 -18.29 57.55
C PRO A 18 -21.42 -19.12 58.83
N GLU A 19 -20.19 -19.28 59.31
CA GLU A 19 -19.87 -20.16 60.45
C GLU A 19 -20.59 -19.70 61.72
N CYS A 20 -21.13 -18.48 61.73
CA CYS A 20 -22.11 -18.01 62.69
C CYS A 20 -23.15 -17.09 62.01
N LEU A 21 -24.44 -17.35 62.23
CA LEU A 21 -25.50 -16.36 61.97
C LEU A 21 -25.42 -15.33 63.09
N GLN A 22 -25.38 -14.03 62.74
CA GLN A 22 -25.37 -12.94 63.71
C GLN A 22 -26.49 -13.14 64.74
N GLU A 23 -26.13 -13.16 66.03
CA GLU A 23 -27.01 -13.62 67.12
C GLU A 23 -28.20 -12.68 67.35
N THR A 24 -28.09 -11.43 66.93
CA THR A 24 -29.16 -10.41 67.03
C THR A 24 -29.45 -9.77 65.68
N TYR A 25 -30.65 -9.22 65.56
CA TYR A 25 -31.10 -8.49 64.36
C TYR A 25 -30.18 -7.32 64.01
N ASP A 26 -29.78 -6.53 65.02
CA ASP A 26 -28.91 -5.37 64.83
C ASP A 26 -27.54 -5.77 64.26
N LEU A 27 -26.96 -6.84 64.81
CA LEU A 27 -25.71 -7.41 64.30
C LEU A 27 -25.83 -7.93 62.86
N CYS A 28 -27.00 -8.43 62.47
CA CYS A 28 -27.28 -8.87 61.11
C CYS A 28 -27.39 -7.69 60.13
N ILE A 29 -28.03 -6.59 60.54
CA ILE A 29 -28.08 -5.34 59.78
C ILE A 29 -26.68 -4.78 59.59
N ASP A 30 -25.87 -4.73 60.64
CA ASP A 30 -24.51 -4.20 60.56
C ASP A 30 -23.64 -5.02 59.61
N ALA A 31 -23.71 -6.35 59.69
CA ALA A 31 -22.98 -7.24 58.78
C ALA A 31 -23.40 -7.07 57.32
N LEU A 32 -24.70 -6.92 57.06
CA LEU A 32 -25.22 -6.67 55.72
C LEU A 32 -24.77 -5.30 55.20
N GLY A 33 -24.83 -4.26 56.03
CA GLY A 33 -24.37 -2.91 55.70
C GLY A 33 -22.89 -2.89 55.35
N GLN A 34 -22.04 -3.56 56.14
CA GLN A 34 -20.60 -3.69 55.85
C GLN A 34 -20.34 -4.41 54.53
N LYS A 35 -21.11 -5.46 54.24
CA LYS A 35 -20.96 -6.21 52.99
C LYS A 35 -21.40 -5.39 51.77
N MET A 36 -22.48 -4.61 51.90
CA MET A 36 -22.92 -3.68 50.86
C MET A 36 -21.87 -2.58 50.60
N LEU A 37 -21.28 -2.01 51.66
CA LEU A 37 -20.20 -1.01 51.52
C LEU A 37 -18.96 -1.60 50.85
N THR A 38 -18.61 -2.85 51.18
CA THR A 38 -17.50 -3.55 50.53
C THR A 38 -17.76 -3.74 49.04
N TYR A 39 -18.95 -4.20 48.65
CA TYR A 39 -19.29 -4.35 47.24
C TYR A 39 -19.33 -3.02 46.49
N LEU A 40 -19.82 -1.94 47.12
CA LEU A 40 -19.80 -0.62 46.54
C LEU A 40 -18.36 -0.16 46.27
N PHE A 41 -17.48 -0.30 47.27
CA PHE A 41 -16.06 0.05 47.13
C PHE A 41 -15.36 -0.76 46.04
N GLN A 42 -15.59 -2.07 46.01
CA GLN A 42 -15.04 -2.95 44.96
C GLN A 42 -15.54 -2.59 43.56
N SER A 43 -16.83 -2.24 43.44
CA SER A 43 -17.41 -1.79 42.17
C SER A 43 -16.76 -0.48 41.70
N ASP A 44 -16.54 0.47 42.60
CA ASP A 44 -15.90 1.75 42.28
C ASP A 44 -14.43 1.56 41.89
N GLU A 45 -13.67 0.76 42.64
CA GLU A 45 -12.28 0.42 42.31
C GLU A 45 -12.19 -0.26 40.94
N TYR A 46 -13.06 -1.23 40.67
CA TYR A 46 -13.10 -1.91 39.39
C TYR A 46 -13.42 -0.94 38.25
N HIS A 47 -14.41 -0.06 38.42
CA HIS A 47 -14.75 0.95 37.42
C HIS A 47 -13.58 1.89 37.13
N ILE A 48 -12.88 2.37 38.17
CA ILE A 48 -11.68 3.20 38.02
C ILE A 48 -10.57 2.44 37.28
N ALA A 49 -10.35 1.17 37.64
CA ALA A 49 -9.36 0.32 36.97
C ALA A 49 -9.66 0.16 35.48
N CYS A 50 -10.91 -0.12 35.11
CA CYS A 50 -11.33 -0.22 33.71
C CYS A 50 -11.10 1.08 32.93
N ILE A 51 -11.44 2.23 33.51
CA ILE A 51 -11.20 3.53 32.86
C ILE A 51 -9.70 3.77 32.67
N SER A 52 -8.90 3.44 33.69
CA SER A 52 -7.44 3.60 33.64
C SER A 52 -6.82 2.71 32.55
N GLU A 53 -7.23 1.45 32.50
CA GLU A 53 -6.78 0.49 31.49
C GLU A 53 -7.16 0.94 30.07
N PHE A 54 -8.41 1.35 29.88
CA PHE A 54 -8.89 1.84 28.59
C PHE A 54 -8.11 3.07 28.12
N ARG A 55 -7.83 4.02 29.03
CA ARG A 55 -6.99 5.20 28.72
C ARG A 55 -5.56 4.81 28.35
N ALA A 56 -4.98 3.83 29.04
CA ALA A 56 -3.65 3.33 28.71
C ALA A 56 -3.62 2.71 27.30
N GLN A 57 -4.62 1.88 26.96
CA GLN A 57 -4.74 1.28 25.63
C GLN A 57 -4.93 2.34 24.53
N LEU A 58 -5.80 3.35 24.77
CA LEU A 58 -5.99 4.45 23.84
C LEU A 58 -4.71 5.24 23.61
N LYS A 59 -3.96 5.52 24.68
CA LYS A 59 -2.67 6.22 24.57
C LYS A 59 -1.68 5.42 23.73
N THR A 60 -1.54 4.13 23.99
CA THR A 60 -0.66 3.27 23.18
C THR A 60 -1.12 3.22 21.72
N PHE A 61 -2.41 3.14 21.46
CA PHE A 61 -2.93 3.17 20.10
C PHE A 61 -2.59 4.49 19.39
N GLU A 62 -2.78 5.63 20.07
CA GLU A 62 -2.46 6.95 19.54
C GLU A 62 -0.96 7.11 19.25
N GLU A 63 -0.09 6.57 20.11
CA GLU A 63 1.37 6.60 19.93
C GLU A 63 1.84 5.71 18.77
N GLU A 64 1.17 4.57 18.53
CA GLU A 64 1.53 3.62 17.46
C GLU A 64 0.89 3.96 16.10
N LEU A 65 -0.25 4.66 16.09
CA LEU A 65 -0.99 4.98 14.87
C LEU A 65 -0.14 5.69 13.80
N PRO A 66 0.70 6.71 14.11
CA PRO A 66 1.57 7.34 13.13
C PRO A 66 2.57 6.36 12.51
N GLN A 67 3.08 5.40 13.29
CA GLN A 67 4.02 4.40 12.79
C GLN A 67 3.35 3.47 11.79
N VAL A 68 2.14 3.00 12.10
CA VAL A 68 1.33 2.15 11.21
C VAL A 68 1.00 2.87 9.91
N ILE A 69 0.56 4.13 10.00
CA ILE A 69 0.25 4.96 8.81
C ILE A 69 1.50 5.15 7.96
N ARG A 70 2.64 5.49 8.58
CA ARG A 70 3.92 5.65 7.89
C ARG A 70 4.34 4.38 7.17
N LEU A 71 4.18 3.21 7.79
CA LEU A 71 4.49 1.92 7.18
C LEU A 71 3.55 1.61 6.01
N ALA A 72 2.26 1.88 6.16
CA ALA A 72 1.27 1.66 5.10
C ALA A 72 1.55 2.56 3.88
N ILE A 73 1.74 3.86 4.10
CA ILE A 73 2.10 4.82 3.04
C ILE A 73 3.45 4.44 2.42
N GLY A 74 4.45 4.12 3.23
CA GLY A 74 5.77 3.73 2.75
C GLY A 74 5.73 2.48 1.87
N ARG A 75 4.89 1.50 2.21
CA ARG A 75 4.66 0.31 1.37
C ARG A 75 4.01 0.67 0.04
N ILE A 76 2.95 1.47 0.06
CA ILE A 76 2.26 1.91 -1.16
C ILE A 76 3.22 2.66 -2.09
N LEU A 77 4.01 3.60 -1.54
CA LEU A 77 5.02 4.34 -2.31
C LEU A 77 6.05 3.42 -2.94
N LYS A 78 6.57 2.45 -2.18
CA LYS A 78 7.55 1.48 -2.68
C LYS A 78 6.97 0.59 -3.79
N ASP A 79 5.74 0.12 -3.63
CA ASP A 79 5.06 -0.70 -4.64
C ASP A 79 4.86 0.10 -5.94
N HIS A 80 4.46 1.38 -5.84
CA HIS A 80 4.34 2.27 -7.00
C HIS A 80 5.67 2.60 -7.67
N GLU A 81 6.73 2.84 -6.88
CA GLU A 81 8.09 3.07 -7.38
C GLU A 81 8.60 1.85 -8.16
N GLN A 82 8.40 0.64 -7.61
CA GLN A 82 8.77 -0.59 -8.27
C GLN A 82 8.00 -0.78 -9.58
N LEU A 83 6.67 -0.57 -9.58
CA LEU A 83 5.85 -0.66 -10.79
C LEU A 83 6.30 0.33 -11.87
N LEU A 84 6.65 1.55 -11.48
CA LEU A 84 7.16 2.57 -12.39
C LEU A 84 8.51 2.15 -12.99
N ALA A 85 9.41 1.63 -12.17
CA ALA A 85 10.71 1.14 -12.62
C ALA A 85 10.56 -0.02 -13.61
N GLU A 86 9.73 -1.02 -13.28
CA GLU A 86 9.45 -2.17 -14.14
C GLU A 86 8.81 -1.75 -15.46
N SER A 87 7.80 -0.86 -15.42
CA SER A 87 7.12 -0.37 -16.63
C SER A 87 8.05 0.43 -17.53
N THR A 88 8.91 1.28 -16.93
CA THR A 88 9.91 2.04 -17.66
C THR A 88 10.92 1.12 -18.33
N GLU A 89 11.38 0.09 -17.60
CA GLU A 89 12.29 -0.91 -18.13
C GLU A 89 11.68 -1.68 -19.31
N GLN A 90 10.42 -2.07 -19.20
CA GLN A 90 9.71 -2.76 -20.28
C GLN A 90 9.62 -1.90 -21.55
N ILE A 91 9.27 -0.61 -21.42
CA ILE A 91 9.23 0.31 -22.57
C ILE A 91 10.61 0.48 -23.18
N ARG A 92 11.64 0.66 -22.33
CA ARG A 92 13.02 0.80 -22.78
C ARG A 92 13.51 -0.45 -23.51
N GLY A 93 13.29 -1.63 -22.94
CA GLY A 93 13.64 -2.91 -23.55
C GLY A 93 12.94 -3.11 -24.90
N HIS A 94 11.64 -2.83 -24.96
CA HIS A 94 10.88 -2.88 -26.21
C HIS A 94 11.49 -1.97 -27.29
N LEU A 95 11.79 -0.71 -26.93
CA LEU A 95 12.38 0.25 -27.87
C LEU A 95 13.77 -0.19 -28.33
N GLN A 96 14.59 -0.72 -27.43
CA GLN A 96 15.92 -1.25 -27.78
C GLN A 96 15.85 -2.41 -28.76
N ASP A 97 14.92 -3.35 -28.56
CA ASP A 97 14.74 -4.48 -29.46
C ASP A 97 14.23 -4.05 -30.84
N GLN A 98 13.29 -3.09 -30.88
CA GLN A 98 12.86 -2.47 -32.14
C GLN A 98 14.02 -1.77 -32.84
N LEU A 99 14.81 -0.98 -32.10
CA LEU A 99 15.97 -0.27 -32.66
C LEU A 99 16.99 -1.24 -33.27
N LYS A 100 17.30 -2.36 -32.60
CA LYS A 100 18.18 -3.40 -33.15
C LYS A 100 17.65 -3.96 -34.47
N LYS A 101 16.34 -4.26 -34.54
CA LYS A 101 15.69 -4.74 -35.77
C LYS A 101 15.78 -3.71 -36.90
N TRP A 102 15.45 -2.45 -36.61
CA TRP A 102 15.50 -1.38 -37.59
C TRP A 102 16.92 -1.10 -38.10
N THR A 103 17.92 -1.16 -37.22
CA THR A 103 19.33 -1.04 -37.60
C THR A 103 19.74 -2.18 -38.54
N ALA A 104 19.39 -3.44 -38.22
CA ALA A 104 19.70 -4.57 -39.10
C ALA A 104 19.03 -4.45 -40.48
N ILE A 105 17.78 -3.98 -40.54
CA ILE A 105 17.07 -3.74 -41.81
C ILE A 105 17.74 -2.59 -42.58
N LYS A 106 18.11 -1.50 -41.90
CA LYS A 106 18.83 -0.37 -42.49
C LYS A 106 20.16 -0.81 -43.10
N ASP A 107 20.94 -1.62 -42.38
CA ASP A 107 22.21 -2.15 -42.88
C ASP A 107 22.01 -3.03 -44.13
N LYS A 108 20.96 -3.86 -44.12
CA LYS A 108 20.56 -4.66 -45.29
C LYS A 108 20.12 -3.81 -46.48
N ASN A 109 19.40 -2.71 -46.26
CA ASN A 109 19.01 -1.78 -47.31
C ASN A 109 20.22 -1.03 -47.86
N MET A 110 21.12 -0.58 -46.98
CA MET A 110 22.36 0.10 -47.34
C MET A 110 23.29 -0.79 -48.17
N ALA A 111 23.39 -2.08 -47.84
CA ALA A 111 24.17 -3.04 -48.61
C ALA A 111 23.66 -3.28 -50.04
N GLN A 112 22.40 -2.93 -50.33
CA GLN A 112 21.83 -3.00 -51.69
C GLN A 112 22.16 -1.77 -52.54
N LEU A 113 22.74 -0.71 -51.96
CA LEU A 113 23.10 0.50 -52.69
C LEU A 113 24.40 0.29 -53.47
N HIS A 114 24.33 0.38 -54.80
CA HIS A 114 25.49 0.30 -55.68
C HIS A 114 25.27 1.11 -56.98
N THR A 115 26.36 1.41 -57.70
CA THR A 115 26.37 2.32 -58.86
C THR A 115 25.44 1.90 -60.00
N SER A 116 25.22 0.61 -60.21
CA SER A 116 24.31 0.14 -61.28
C SER A 116 22.82 0.40 -61.01
N LEU A 117 22.41 0.80 -59.81
CA LEU A 117 21.02 1.25 -59.54
C LEU A 117 20.67 2.55 -60.29
N GLY A 118 21.66 3.30 -60.78
CA GLY A 118 21.44 4.50 -61.61
C GLY A 118 21.12 4.21 -63.09
N HIS A 119 21.15 2.94 -63.52
CA HIS A 119 20.81 2.57 -64.90
C HIS A 119 19.29 2.62 -65.12
N PRO A 120 18.78 3.08 -66.27
CA PRO A 120 17.34 3.14 -66.57
C PRO A 120 16.59 1.83 -66.30
N ASP A 121 17.20 0.69 -66.61
CA ASP A 121 16.61 -0.64 -66.39
C ASP A 121 16.45 -1.01 -64.90
N ASN A 122 17.21 -0.37 -64.01
CA ASN A 122 17.19 -0.63 -62.57
C ASN A 122 16.35 0.39 -61.78
N ILE A 123 15.71 1.36 -62.45
CA ILE A 123 14.78 2.32 -61.83
C ILE A 123 13.71 1.61 -60.96
N PRO A 124 13.05 0.53 -61.42
CA PRO A 124 12.04 -0.16 -60.59
C PRO A 124 12.63 -0.77 -59.31
N VAL A 125 13.89 -1.21 -59.35
CA VAL A 125 14.59 -1.78 -58.19
C VAL A 125 14.94 -0.68 -57.19
N LEU A 126 15.38 0.48 -57.68
CA LEU A 126 15.65 1.66 -56.86
C LEU A 126 14.37 2.17 -56.17
N GLU A 127 13.27 2.29 -56.90
CA GLU A 127 11.97 2.70 -56.35
C GLU A 127 11.49 1.74 -55.26
N ALA A 128 11.61 0.43 -55.49
CA ALA A 128 11.26 -0.58 -54.48
C ALA A 128 12.15 -0.48 -53.22
N LEU A 129 13.43 -0.11 -53.36
CA LEU A 129 14.32 0.10 -52.23
C LEU A 129 13.96 1.38 -51.45
N CYS A 130 13.62 2.47 -52.16
CA CYS A 130 13.13 3.70 -51.54
C CYS A 130 11.85 3.46 -50.74
N GLN A 131 10.86 2.76 -51.31
CA GLN A 131 9.61 2.43 -50.61
C GLN A 131 9.84 1.58 -49.35
N LYS A 132 10.78 0.61 -49.40
CA LYS A 132 11.16 -0.18 -48.21
C LYS A 132 11.78 0.70 -47.12
N GLU A 133 12.60 1.66 -47.49
CA GLU A 133 13.26 2.55 -46.54
C GLU A 133 12.29 3.57 -45.95
N GLU A 134 11.40 4.14 -46.76
CA GLU A 134 10.31 5.01 -46.29
C GLU A 134 9.40 4.28 -45.30
N LYS A 135 9.02 3.04 -45.60
CA LYS A 135 8.23 2.21 -44.70
C LYS A 135 8.96 1.95 -43.38
N ARG A 136 10.24 1.55 -43.44
CA ARG A 136 11.09 1.32 -42.25
C ARG A 136 11.16 2.57 -41.37
N GLN A 137 11.32 3.75 -41.97
CA GLN A 137 11.38 5.02 -41.26
C GLN A 137 10.04 5.39 -40.63
N ALA A 138 8.94 5.22 -41.35
CA ALA A 138 7.59 5.47 -40.82
C ALA A 138 7.29 4.56 -39.62
N GLU A 139 7.58 3.26 -39.73
CA GLU A 139 7.41 2.30 -38.63
C GLU A 139 8.29 2.63 -37.41
N GLN A 140 9.52 3.09 -37.65
CA GLN A 140 10.42 3.54 -36.58
C GLN A 140 9.88 4.78 -35.85
N VAL A 141 9.42 5.79 -36.59
CA VAL A 141 8.86 7.02 -36.01
C VAL A 141 7.61 6.72 -35.18
N GLU A 142 6.69 5.92 -35.73
CA GLU A 142 5.47 5.52 -35.03
C GLU A 142 5.78 4.77 -33.73
N SER A 143 6.71 3.82 -33.77
CA SER A 143 7.11 3.09 -32.57
C SER A 143 7.73 4.00 -31.50
N ILE A 144 8.55 4.98 -31.90
CA ILE A 144 9.14 5.97 -30.98
C ILE A 144 8.03 6.84 -30.35
N LEU A 145 7.06 7.28 -31.16
CA LEU A 145 5.93 8.09 -30.69
C LEU A 145 5.10 7.33 -29.65
N ILE A 146 4.76 6.06 -29.93
CA ILE A 146 4.03 5.20 -29.00
C ILE A 146 4.81 5.03 -27.69
N CYS A 147 6.13 4.76 -27.75
CA CYS A 147 6.95 4.60 -26.56
C CYS A 147 7.02 5.89 -25.73
N THR A 148 7.24 7.03 -26.40
CA THR A 148 7.22 8.36 -25.76
C THR A 148 5.89 8.60 -25.07
N LYS A 149 4.77 8.29 -25.74
CA LYS A 149 3.45 8.50 -25.15
C LYS A 149 3.20 7.63 -23.93
N ARG A 150 3.65 6.37 -23.95
CA ARG A 150 3.55 5.48 -22.80
C ARG A 150 4.36 6.01 -21.62
N LEU A 151 5.57 6.54 -21.85
CA LEU A 151 6.38 7.17 -20.80
C LEU A 151 5.71 8.42 -20.22
N GLU A 152 5.13 9.27 -21.06
CA GLU A 152 4.37 10.44 -20.60
C GLU A 152 3.18 10.04 -19.71
N CYS A 153 2.40 9.03 -20.12
CA CYS A 153 1.26 8.54 -19.36
C CYS A 153 1.68 7.95 -18.00
N LEU A 154 2.79 7.22 -17.95
CA LEU A 154 3.37 6.75 -16.68
C LEU A 154 3.79 7.92 -15.79
N GLY A 155 4.42 8.94 -16.37
CA GLY A 155 4.82 10.14 -15.64
C GLY A 155 3.63 10.96 -15.12
N SER A 156 2.54 11.07 -15.88
CA SER A 156 1.35 11.80 -15.46
C SER A 156 0.60 11.09 -14.34
N THR A 157 0.42 9.78 -14.46
CA THR A 157 -0.25 8.96 -13.42
C THR A 157 0.50 8.99 -12.10
N PHE A 158 1.83 8.88 -12.13
CA PHE A 158 2.66 9.02 -10.93
C PHE A 158 2.55 10.42 -10.31
N ARG A 159 2.55 11.47 -11.15
CA ARG A 159 2.43 12.86 -10.67
C ARG A 159 1.06 13.14 -10.03
N GLU A 160 -0.01 12.57 -10.57
CA GLU A 160 -1.36 12.65 -9.99
C GLU A 160 -1.44 11.94 -8.64
N PHE A 161 -0.79 10.78 -8.52
CA PHE A 161 -0.66 10.06 -7.26
C PHE A 161 0.05 10.93 -6.20
N MET A 162 1.22 11.48 -6.53
CA MET A 162 1.98 12.36 -5.62
C MET A 162 1.22 13.63 -5.21
N LYS A 163 0.41 14.21 -6.11
CA LYS A 163 -0.42 15.39 -5.79
C LYS A 163 -1.54 15.07 -4.79
N LYS A 164 -2.08 13.85 -4.79
CA LYS A 164 -3.11 13.44 -3.81
C LYS A 164 -2.50 13.24 -2.43
N ASP A 165 -1.25 12.79 -2.37
CA ASP A 165 -0.55 12.58 -1.09
C ASP A 165 -0.10 13.90 -0.43
N ASP A 166 0.23 14.94 -1.21
CA ASP A 166 0.56 16.27 -0.68
C ASP A 166 -0.62 16.97 0.02
N VAL A 167 -1.87 16.52 -0.20
CA VAL A 167 -3.05 17.00 0.55
C VAL A 167 -2.99 16.57 2.03
N GLY A 168 -2.14 15.58 2.39
CA GLY A 168 -1.89 15.15 3.76
C GLY A 168 -0.87 16.01 4.54
N ARG A 169 -0.11 16.91 3.89
CA ARG A 169 0.92 17.75 4.56
C ARG A 169 0.37 19.03 5.21
N ILE A 170 -0.95 19.16 5.37
CA ILE A 170 -1.56 20.33 6.03
C ILE A 170 -1.74 20.13 7.55
N SER A 171 -1.44 18.95 8.11
CA SER A 171 -1.60 18.70 9.56
C SER A 171 -0.31 18.79 10.41
N GLU A 172 0.85 19.15 9.86
CA GLU A 172 2.11 19.31 10.62
C GLU A 172 2.51 20.78 10.87
N ARG A 173 1.57 21.72 10.72
CA ARG A 173 1.73 23.09 11.23
C ARG A 173 0.51 23.48 12.06
N ASN A 174 0.47 23.02 13.30
CA ASN A 174 -0.11 23.71 14.45
C ASN A 174 0.39 23.05 15.74
#